data_AF-A0A1V0BYB7-F1
#
_entry.id   AF-A0A1V0BYB7-F1
#
_cell.length_a   1.000
_cell.length_b   1.000
_cell.length_c   1.000
_cell.angle_alpha   90.00
_cell.angle_beta   90.00
_cell.angle_gamma   90.00
#
_symmetry.space_group_name_H-M   'P 1'
#
loop_
_entity.id
_entity.type
_entity.pdbx_description
1 polymer ?
#
loop_
_entity_poly.entity_id
_entity_poly.type
_entity_poly.pdbx_seq_one_letter_code
_entity_poly.pdbx_strand_id
1 'polypeptide(L)'
;TRLLLGGLSQDTVLDTLREEGEDVELDDIRKRGYAGVVCVESGGPEPGVGCAGRGIITAINMLEQLGAYAEKELDYAFYDVLGDVVCGGFAMPIREGKAEEIYIVV
;
A
#
# COMPACT_ATOMS: atom_id res chain seq x y z
N THR A 1 -8.07 3.41 3.23
CA THR A 1 -7.66 4.68 3.91
C THR A 1 -8.68 5.84 3.88
N ARG A 2 -9.72 5.83 3.04
CA ARG A 2 -10.64 6.98 2.81
C ARG A 2 -11.16 7.73 4.04
N LEU A 3 -11.49 7.04 5.14
CA LEU A 3 -11.98 7.69 6.36
C LEU A 3 -10.88 8.48 7.08
N LEU A 4 -9.64 8.00 7.05
CA LEU A 4 -8.48 8.69 7.63
C LEU A 4 -8.18 9.99 6.87
N LEU A 5 -8.48 10.03 5.57
CA LEU A 5 -8.26 11.20 4.71
C LEU A 5 -9.48 12.13 4.62
N GLY A 6 -10.46 12.00 5.52
CA GLY A 6 -11.64 12.88 5.53
C GLY A 6 -12.51 12.75 4.28
N GLY A 7 -12.51 11.59 3.63
CA GLY A 7 -13.29 11.32 2.42
C GLY A 7 -12.58 11.64 1.10
N LEU A 8 -11.37 12.19 1.15
CA LEU A 8 -10.55 12.44 -0.04
C LEU A 8 -10.11 11.13 -0.70
N SER A 9 -10.09 11.14 -2.05
CA SER A 9 -9.42 10.11 -2.83
C SER A 9 -7.94 10.46 -2.92
N GLN A 10 -7.08 9.49 -2.66
CA GLN A 10 -5.66 9.60 -2.95
C GLN A 10 -5.33 8.81 -4.20
N ASP A 11 -4.31 9.27 -4.91
CA ASP A 11 -3.74 8.57 -6.05
C ASP A 11 -3.06 7.29 -5.53
N THR A 12 -3.07 6.25 -6.36
CA THR A 12 -2.56 4.94 -5.94
C THR A 12 -1.15 4.73 -6.46
N VAL A 13 -0.35 3.92 -5.78
CA VAL A 13 1.03 3.64 -6.19
C VAL A 13 1.10 3.15 -7.63
N LEU A 14 0.19 2.26 -8.04
CA LEU A 14 0.16 1.74 -9.41
C LEU A 14 -0.38 2.74 -10.43
N ASP A 15 -1.18 3.73 -10.04
CA ASP A 15 -1.63 4.80 -10.94
C ASP A 15 -0.49 5.80 -11.14
N THR A 16 0.13 6.28 -10.06
CA THR A 16 1.28 7.20 -10.11
C THR A 16 2.44 6.59 -10.91
N LEU A 17 2.77 5.32 -10.68
CA LEU A 17 3.81 4.62 -11.45
C LEU A 17 3.48 4.53 -12.95
N ARG A 18 2.20 4.46 -13.33
CA ARG A 18 1.79 4.45 -14.74
C ARG A 18 1.89 5.82 -15.39
N GLU A 19 1.65 6.88 -14.64
CA GLU A 19 1.65 8.26 -15.13
C GLU A 19 3.07 8.85 -15.16
N GLU A 20 3.86 8.60 -14.12
CA GLU A 20 5.15 9.24 -13.87
C GLU A 20 6.35 8.33 -14.17
N GLY A 21 6.14 7.02 -14.31
CA GLY A 21 7.20 6.06 -14.58
C GLY A 21 8.06 5.78 -13.34
N GLU A 22 9.38 5.85 -13.47
CA GLU A 22 10.31 5.57 -12.36
C GLU A 22 10.62 6.79 -11.48
N ASP A 23 10.18 7.99 -11.87
CA ASP A 23 10.45 9.25 -11.17
C ASP A 23 9.43 9.55 -10.05
N VAL A 24 8.85 8.51 -9.43
CA VAL A 24 7.86 8.63 -8.36
C VAL A 24 8.56 8.96 -7.03
N GLU A 25 8.15 10.04 -6.37
CA GLU A 25 8.61 10.39 -5.05
C GLU A 25 7.63 9.92 -3.96
N LEU A 26 8.11 9.82 -2.73
CA LEU A 26 7.31 9.33 -1.61
C LEU A 26 6.07 10.20 -1.35
N ASP A 27 6.19 11.51 -1.56
CA ASP A 27 5.12 12.50 -1.34
C ASP A 27 4.01 12.44 -2.41
N ASP A 28 4.25 11.80 -3.56
CA ASP A 28 3.24 11.64 -4.62
C ASP A 28 2.24 10.52 -4.27
N ILE A 29 2.70 9.52 -3.50
CA ILE A 29 1.94 8.32 -3.18
C ILE A 29 1.45 8.24 -1.73
N ARG A 30 1.91 9.13 -0.85
CA ARG A 30 1.50 9.19 0.56
C ARG A 30 0.70 10.44 0.87
N LYS A 31 -0.31 10.31 1.73
CA LYS A 31 -1.02 11.46 2.31
C LYS A 31 -1.10 11.34 3.83
N ARG A 32 -0.89 12.44 4.53
CA ARG A 32 -1.12 12.51 5.98
C ARG A 32 -2.60 12.76 6.26
N GLY A 33 -3.20 11.87 7.03
CA GLY A 33 -4.60 11.90 7.43
C GLY A 33 -4.82 12.32 8.88
N TYR A 34 -5.94 11.88 9.45
CA TYR A 34 -6.32 12.10 10.83
C TYR A 34 -5.19 11.69 11.79
N ALA A 35 -4.95 12.54 12.80
CA ALA A 35 -3.92 12.33 13.83
C ALA A 35 -2.50 12.04 13.29
N GLY A 36 -2.17 12.49 12.07
CA GLY A 36 -0.86 12.30 11.47
C GLY A 36 -0.62 10.91 10.87
N VAL A 37 -1.65 10.07 10.78
CA VAL A 37 -1.54 8.74 10.14
C VAL A 37 -1.15 8.90 8.67
N VAL A 38 -0.04 8.28 8.28
CA VAL A 38 0.41 8.25 6.89
C VAL A 38 -0.39 7.18 6.14
N CYS A 39 -1.05 7.58 5.07
CA CYS A 39 -1.89 6.72 4.24
C CYS A 39 -1.26 6.56 2.87
N VAL A 40 -1.29 5.32 2.35
CA VAL A 40 -0.90 4.97 0.97
C VAL A 40 -1.94 3.96 0.46
N GLU A 41 -2.25 4.00 -0.83
CA GLU A 41 -3.09 2.98 -1.48
C GLU A 41 -2.28 2.29 -2.58
N SER A 42 -2.19 0.96 -2.54
CA SER A 42 -1.48 0.18 -3.57
C SER A 42 -2.10 0.39 -4.95
N GLY A 43 -3.43 0.49 -5.02
CA GLY A 43 -4.16 0.42 -6.29
C GLY A 43 -4.28 -1.01 -6.82
N GLY A 44 -5.06 -1.15 -7.88
CA GLY A 44 -5.34 -2.43 -8.52
C GLY A 44 -4.91 -2.44 -9.99
N PRO A 45 -4.66 -3.63 -10.55
CA PRO A 45 -4.47 -3.75 -11.99
C PRO A 45 -5.74 -3.33 -12.74
N GLU A 46 -5.58 -3.02 -14.02
CA GLU A 46 -6.72 -2.80 -14.90
C GLU A 46 -7.64 -4.06 -14.92
N PRO A 47 -8.97 -3.88 -14.81
CA PRO A 47 -9.91 -4.98 -14.73
C PRO A 47 -9.74 -5.97 -15.89
N GLY A 48 -9.52 -7.24 -15.54
CA GLY A 48 -9.37 -8.33 -16.52
C GLY A 48 -7.96 -8.47 -17.14
N VAL A 49 -7.00 -7.62 -16.80
CA VAL A 49 -5.65 -7.63 -17.39
C VAL A 49 -4.59 -8.15 -16.42
N GLY A 50 -4.59 -7.69 -15.16
CA GLY A 50 -3.51 -7.97 -14.21
C GLY A 50 -3.90 -8.83 -13.01
N CYS A 51 -2.94 -8.96 -12.09
CA CYS A 51 -3.11 -9.70 -10.84
C CYS A 51 -2.97 -8.73 -9.66
N ALA A 52 -4.04 -8.57 -8.86
CA ALA A 52 -4.03 -7.70 -7.68
C ALA A 52 -2.88 -8.03 -6.72
N GLY A 53 -2.60 -9.32 -6.57
CA GLY A 53 -1.47 -9.80 -5.79
C GLY A 53 -0.11 -9.29 -6.26
N ARG A 54 0.14 -9.16 -7.58
CA ARG A 54 1.39 -8.54 -8.08
C ARG A 54 1.45 -7.05 -7.79
N GLY A 55 0.29 -6.38 -7.84
CA GLY A 55 0.17 -4.96 -7.50
C GLY A 55 0.64 -4.66 -6.08
N ILE A 56 0.22 -5.48 -5.12
CA ILE A 56 0.63 -5.36 -3.71
C ILE A 56 2.15 -5.47 -3.57
N ILE A 57 2.76 -6.46 -4.23
CA ILE A 57 4.21 -6.67 -4.18
C ILE A 57 4.95 -5.45 -4.74
N THR A 58 4.52 -4.96 -5.90
CA THR A 58 5.11 -3.76 -6.52
C THR A 58 4.99 -2.55 -5.60
N ALA A 59 3.82 -2.31 -5.01
CA ALA A 59 3.60 -1.17 -4.14
C ALA A 59 4.45 -1.22 -2.87
N ILE A 60 4.53 -2.38 -2.21
CA ILE A 60 5.35 -2.56 -1.01
C ILE A 60 6.83 -2.35 -1.33
N ASN A 61 7.33 -2.97 -2.41
CA ASN A 61 8.72 -2.82 -2.80
C ASN A 61 9.07 -1.36 -3.12
N MET A 62 8.18 -0.63 -3.80
CA MET A 62 8.39 0.79 -4.08
C MET A 62 8.46 1.62 -2.80
N LEU A 63 7.56 1.38 -1.84
CA LEU A 63 7.61 2.04 -0.53
C LEU A 63 8.92 1.75 0.21
N GLU A 64 9.45 0.53 0.12
CA GLU A 64 10.76 0.19 0.70
C GLU A 64 11.90 0.92 0.02
N GLN A 65 11.90 0.98 -1.32
CA GLN A 65 12.91 1.68 -2.10
C GLN A 65 12.92 3.20 -1.83
N LEU A 66 11.74 3.79 -1.67
CA LEU A 66 11.57 5.21 -1.33
C LEU A 66 11.79 5.50 0.16
N GLY A 67 12.14 4.48 0.97
CA GLY A 67 12.47 4.65 2.38
C GLY A 67 11.28 4.94 3.29
N ALA A 68 10.05 4.60 2.89
CA ALA A 68 8.83 4.88 3.64
C ALA A 68 8.88 4.35 5.08
N TYR A 69 9.53 3.20 5.28
CA TYR A 69 9.65 2.52 6.57
C TYR A 69 10.91 2.90 7.37
N ALA A 70 11.83 3.64 6.76
CA ALA A 70 13.08 4.05 7.41
C ALA A 70 12.91 5.33 8.26
N GLU A 71 11.77 6.01 8.12
CA GLU A 71 11.44 7.17 8.92
C GLU A 71 11.28 6.78 10.40
N LYS A 72 12.03 7.43 11.30
CA LYS A 72 11.96 7.25 12.76
C LYS A 72 10.59 7.59 13.38
N GLU A 73 9.60 7.98 12.57
CA GLU A 73 8.26 8.39 13.00
C GLU A 73 7.23 7.25 12.96
N LEU A 74 7.56 6.06 12.44
CA LEU A 74 6.62 4.94 12.37
C LEU A 74 6.78 3.99 13.56
N ASP A 75 5.80 4.03 14.47
CA ASP A 75 5.67 3.02 15.54
C ASP A 75 5.03 1.72 15.02
N TYR A 76 4.11 1.83 14.05
CA TYR A 76 3.35 0.72 13.49
C TYR A 76 3.08 0.92 11.99
N ALA A 77 3.07 -0.19 11.25
CA ALA A 77 2.61 -0.25 9.86
C ALA A 77 1.43 -1.22 9.76
N PHE A 78 0.32 -0.75 9.18
CA PHE A 78 -0.89 -1.57 8.99
C PHE A 78 -1.09 -1.86 7.51
N TYR A 79 -1.28 -3.14 7.18
CA TYR A 79 -1.63 -3.59 5.84
C TYR A 79 -3.11 -4.01 5.83
N ASP A 80 -3.95 -3.20 5.19
CA ASP A 80 -5.37 -3.51 4.98
C ASP A 80 -5.51 -4.41 3.75
N VAL A 81 -5.61 -5.72 3.97
CA VAL A 81 -5.55 -6.75 2.91
C VAL A 81 -6.91 -7.43 2.74
N LEU A 82 -7.31 -7.60 1.48
CA LEU A 82 -8.56 -8.25 1.12
C LEU A 82 -8.55 -9.75 1.49
N GLY A 83 -9.58 -10.17 2.24
CA GLY A 83 -9.69 -11.55 2.77
C GLY A 83 -10.46 -12.54 1.89
N ASP A 84 -11.22 -12.07 0.88
CA ASP A 84 -12.10 -12.94 0.09
C ASP A 84 -11.34 -13.91 -0.84
N VAL A 85 -10.13 -13.53 -1.26
CA VAL A 85 -9.30 -14.30 -2.18
C VAL A 85 -7.87 -14.37 -1.64
N VAL A 86 -7.46 -15.56 -1.19
CA VAL A 86 -6.11 -15.77 -0.65
C VAL A 86 -5.20 -16.36 -1.74
N CYS A 87 -4.68 -15.49 -2.60
CA CYS A 87 -3.66 -15.87 -3.58
C CYS A 87 -2.25 -15.53 -3.07
N GLY A 88 -1.21 -16.04 -3.73
CA GLY A 88 0.17 -15.86 -3.28
C GLY A 88 0.64 -14.40 -3.16
N GLY A 89 0.03 -13.47 -3.89
CA GLY A 89 0.35 -12.05 -3.76
C GLY A 89 -0.34 -11.35 -2.58
N PHE A 90 -1.58 -11.73 -2.23
CA PHE A 90 -2.24 -11.22 -1.01
C PHE A 90 -1.57 -11.74 0.26
N ALA A 91 -0.99 -12.94 0.21
CA ALA A 91 -0.20 -13.50 1.30
C ALA A 91 1.24 -12.94 1.38
N MET A 92 1.65 -12.06 0.45
CA MET A 92 3.04 -11.58 0.40
C MET A 92 3.49 -10.86 1.68
N PRO A 93 2.70 -9.96 2.31
CA PRO A 93 3.12 -9.31 3.56
C PRO A 93 3.48 -10.32 4.67
N ILE A 94 2.73 -11.42 4.76
CA ILE A 94 3.00 -12.49 5.73
C ILE A 94 4.22 -13.32 5.29
N ARG A 95 4.25 -13.74 4.02
CA ARG A 95 5.28 -14.64 3.49
C ARG A 95 6.67 -14.03 3.52
N GLU A 96 6.78 -12.72 3.31
CA GLU A 96 8.04 -11.98 3.27
C GLU A 96 8.37 -11.29 4.61
N GLY A 97 7.61 -11.60 5.67
CA GLY A 97 7.86 -11.09 7.02
C GLY A 97 7.66 -9.59 7.16
N LYS A 98 6.87 -8.96 6.27
CA LYS A 98 6.51 -7.53 6.37
C LYS A 98 5.43 -7.31 7.44
N ALA A 99 4.60 -8.31 7.70
CA ALA A 99 3.61 -8.33 8.76
C ALA A 99 3.84 -9.54 9.67
N GLU A 100 4.16 -9.28 10.94
CA GLU A 100 4.40 -10.31 11.95
C GLU A 100 3.14 -10.62 12.78
N GLU A 101 2.26 -9.63 12.95
CA GLU A 101 1.00 -9.75 13.68
C GLU A 101 -0.18 -9.70 12.71
N ILE A 102 -1.05 -10.71 12.77
CA ILE A 102 -2.24 -10.83 11.90
C ILE A 102 -3.51 -10.76 12.74
N TYR A 103 -4.40 -9.82 12.40
CA TYR A 103 -5.71 -9.64 13.02
C TYR A 103 -6.79 -9.86 11.96
N ILE A 104 -7.79 -10.70 12.27
CA ILE A 104 -8.91 -11.00 11.38
C ILE A 104 -10.17 -10.33 11.94
N VAL A 105 -10.82 -9.51 11.11
CA VAL A 105 -12.11 -8.88 11.42
C VAL A 105 -13.23 -9.82 10.99
N VAL A 106 -14.14 -10.14 11.90
CA VAL A 106 -15.31 -11.03 11.69
C VAL A 106 -16.61 -10.37 12.12
#